data_AF-A0A972QGW0-F1
#
_entry.id   AF-A0A972QGW0-F1
#
_cell.length_a   1.000
_cell.length_b   1.000
_cell.length_c   1.000
_cell.angle_alpha   90.00
_cell.angle_beta   90.00
_cell.angle_gamma   90.00
#
_symmetry.space_group_name_H-M   'P 1'
#
loop_
_entity.id
_entity.type
_entity.pdbx_description
1 polymer ?
#
loop_
_entity_poly.entity_id
_entity_poly.type
_entity_poly.pdbx_seq_one_letter_code
_entity_poly.pdbx_strand_id
1 'polypeptide(L)'
;MKTKILILLLALFLSVSGCLIDNAFSENAEYRLQSTDVLKITVHEHPDLETRTRVTSDGSITFPLLGKLNVVGLTVQELETEIKTLLEKDYLVSAQVLVFIEEYHPKQVSVVGEVSAPGKFDMPDEKDMTLLEAIAMAGGFTKDADINSTRVIRIEDGEKKTIKVRVKDITEKGEKEKDITLESDDIVFVPESFF
;
A
#
# COMPACT_ATOMS: atom_id res chain seq x y z
N MET A 1 65.02 23.31 43.27
CA MET A 1 64.39 24.14 44.32
C MET A 1 63.22 24.90 43.71
N LYS A 2 62.00 24.55 44.19
CA LYS A 2 60.82 25.43 44.39
C LYS A 2 60.08 25.98 43.13
N THR A 3 58.76 25.89 42.93
CA THR A 3 57.64 25.13 43.52
C THR A 3 56.38 25.43 42.69
N LYS A 4 55.45 24.45 42.57
CA LYS A 4 53.97 24.56 42.43
C LYS A 4 53.41 25.06 41.08
N ILE A 5 52.81 24.20 40.25
CA ILE A 5 51.42 23.67 40.31
C ILE A 5 50.37 24.79 40.16
N LEU A 6 49.79 24.88 38.97
CA LEU A 6 48.39 25.30 38.80
C LEU A 6 47.75 24.44 37.70
N ILE A 7 46.86 23.57 38.15
CA ILE A 7 45.99 22.70 37.38
C ILE A 7 44.93 23.59 36.72
N LEU A 8 44.85 23.59 35.38
CA LEU A 8 43.70 24.10 34.66
C LEU A 8 43.00 22.93 33.97
N LEU A 9 41.84 22.60 34.53
CA LEU A 9 40.77 21.78 33.95
C LEU A 9 40.45 22.23 32.51
N LEU A 10 40.32 21.29 31.57
CA LEU A 10 39.01 20.82 31.08
C LEU A 10 39.24 19.85 29.92
N ALA A 11 38.72 18.63 30.08
CA ALA A 11 38.71 17.60 29.05
C ALA A 11 37.93 18.08 27.82
N LEU A 12 38.60 18.19 26.67
CA LEU A 12 37.94 18.26 25.37
C LEU A 12 37.76 16.82 24.86
N PHE A 13 36.85 16.10 25.53
CA PHE A 13 36.35 14.80 25.10
C PHE A 13 34.98 15.03 24.45
N LEU A 14 34.80 14.48 23.25
CA LEU A 14 33.57 14.30 22.49
C LEU A 14 32.75 15.54 22.10
N SER A 15 32.81 15.85 20.81
CA SER A 15 31.60 15.81 19.96
C SER A 15 32.00 15.86 18.48
N VAL A 16 32.62 14.78 18.01
CA VAL A 16 32.27 14.33 16.66
C VAL A 16 30.87 13.76 16.84
N SER A 17 29.86 14.62 16.76
CA SER A 17 28.50 14.17 16.49
C SER A 17 28.55 13.55 15.11
N GLY A 18 28.88 12.25 15.08
CA GLY A 18 28.52 11.39 13.98
C GLY A 18 27.04 11.60 13.80
N CYS A 19 26.69 12.29 12.72
CA CYS A 19 25.33 12.32 12.21
C CYS A 19 24.96 10.85 12.04
N LEU A 20 24.13 10.34 12.96
CA LEU A 20 23.47 9.08 12.75
C LEU A 20 22.65 9.31 11.48
N ILE A 21 23.07 8.64 10.41
CA ILE A 21 22.22 8.42 9.26
C ILE A 21 21.11 7.54 9.81
N ASP A 22 20.04 8.16 10.31
CA ASP A 22 18.74 7.54 10.35
C ASP A 22 18.40 7.30 8.88
N ASN A 23 18.87 6.16 8.35
CA ASN A 23 18.18 5.51 7.26
C ASN A 23 16.82 5.14 7.84
N ALA A 24 15.90 6.10 7.80
CA ALA A 24 14.50 5.81 7.68
C ALA A 24 14.38 5.03 6.38
N PHE A 25 14.60 3.72 6.46
CA PHE A 25 14.13 2.79 5.46
C PHE A 25 12.64 3.08 5.36
N SER A 26 12.27 3.75 4.28
CA SER A 26 10.90 3.71 3.78
C SER A 26 10.60 2.23 3.64
N GLU A 27 9.83 1.65 4.55
CA GLU A 27 9.14 0.39 4.30
C GLU A 27 8.22 0.68 3.12
N ASN A 28 8.74 0.52 1.90
CA ASN A 28 7.89 0.10 0.80
C ASN A 28 7.33 -1.24 1.27
N ALA A 29 6.15 -1.21 1.86
CA ALA A 29 5.44 -2.41 2.28
C ALA A 29 5.37 -3.31 1.04
N GLU A 30 6.15 -4.37 1.05
CA GLU A 30 6.25 -5.28 -0.09
C GLU A 30 4.86 -5.86 -0.34
N TYR A 31 4.40 -5.78 -1.59
CA TYR A 31 3.05 -6.19 -1.94
C TYR A 31 2.80 -7.64 -1.52
N ARG A 32 1.73 -7.85 -0.76
CA ARG A 32 1.28 -9.17 -0.34
C ARG A 32 0.11 -9.57 -1.21
N LEU A 33 0.16 -10.79 -1.72
CA LEU A 33 -0.85 -11.36 -2.59
C LEU A 33 -2.24 -11.26 -1.96
N GLN A 34 -3.20 -10.81 -2.75
CA GLN A 34 -4.58 -10.66 -2.37
C GLN A 34 -5.49 -11.59 -3.17
N SER A 35 -6.71 -11.77 -2.68
CA SER A 35 -7.73 -12.45 -3.46
C SER A 35 -7.95 -11.68 -4.77
N THR A 36 -8.29 -12.38 -5.85
CA THR A 36 -8.54 -11.80 -7.19
C THR A 36 -7.29 -11.43 -8.01
N ASP A 37 -6.09 -11.46 -7.43
CA ASP A 37 -4.83 -11.32 -8.18
C ASP A 37 -4.74 -12.39 -9.27
N VAL A 38 -4.13 -12.04 -10.41
CA VAL A 38 -3.78 -13.00 -11.47
C VAL A 38 -2.28 -13.20 -11.49
N LEU A 39 -1.87 -14.45 -11.28
CA LEU A 39 -0.48 -14.86 -11.22
C LEU A 39 -0.12 -15.65 -12.48
N LYS A 40 1.06 -15.37 -13.00
CA LYS A 40 1.77 -16.20 -13.96
C LYS A 40 2.95 -16.86 -13.26
N ILE A 41 2.90 -18.18 -13.19
CA ILE A 41 3.91 -19.01 -12.53
C ILE A 41 4.62 -19.81 -13.60
N THR A 42 5.95 -19.75 -13.60
CA THR A 42 6.81 -20.46 -14.54
C THR A 42 7.85 -21.25 -13.78
N VAL A 43 8.18 -22.43 -14.29
CA VAL A 43 9.24 -23.29 -13.76
C VAL A 43 10.27 -23.50 -14.86
N HIS A 44 11.54 -23.18 -14.59
CA HIS A 44 12.60 -23.28 -15.59
C HIS A 44 12.70 -24.73 -16.13
N GLU A 45 12.87 -24.85 -17.45
CA GLU A 45 12.92 -26.13 -18.18
C GLU A 45 11.66 -27.02 -18.08
N HIS A 46 10.57 -26.52 -17.48
CA HIS A 46 9.32 -27.27 -17.29
C HIS A 46 8.11 -26.43 -17.76
N PRO A 47 7.95 -26.21 -19.09
CA PRO A 47 6.84 -25.44 -19.64
C PRO A 47 5.46 -26.10 -19.43
N ASP A 48 5.43 -27.40 -19.14
CA ASP A 48 4.24 -28.15 -18.75
C ASP A 48 3.67 -27.74 -17.38
N LEU A 49 4.48 -27.08 -16.55
CA LEU A 49 4.08 -26.52 -15.25
C LEU A 49 3.72 -25.02 -15.34
N GLU A 50 3.88 -24.38 -16.51
CA GLU A 50 3.50 -22.97 -16.68
C GLU A 50 2.00 -22.81 -16.41
N THR A 51 1.68 -21.94 -15.46
CA THR A 51 0.31 -21.78 -14.97
C THR A 51 -0.04 -20.30 -14.88
N ARG A 52 -1.15 -19.95 -15.53
CA ARG A 52 -1.82 -18.65 -15.35
C ARG A 52 -3.07 -18.89 -14.51
N THR A 53 -3.10 -18.36 -13.28
CA THR A 53 -4.19 -18.63 -12.35
C THR A 53 -4.58 -17.38 -11.58
N ARG A 54 -5.88 -17.27 -11.27
CA ARG A 54 -6.41 -16.24 -10.38
C ARG A 54 -6.43 -16.75 -8.93
N VAL A 55 -6.06 -15.91 -7.99
CA VAL A 55 -6.24 -16.17 -6.56
C VAL A 55 -7.74 -16.15 -6.26
N THR A 56 -8.26 -17.28 -5.81
CA THR A 56 -9.68 -17.44 -5.50
C THR A 56 -10.08 -16.66 -4.24
N SER A 57 -11.38 -16.47 -4.01
CA SER A 57 -11.89 -15.71 -2.86
C SER A 57 -11.59 -16.34 -1.49
N ASP A 58 -11.26 -17.63 -1.45
CA ASP A 58 -10.76 -18.33 -0.27
C ASP A 58 -9.23 -18.24 -0.13
N GLY A 59 -8.58 -17.44 -0.99
CA GLY A 59 -7.17 -17.09 -0.90
C GLY A 59 -6.19 -18.11 -1.46
N SER A 60 -6.66 -18.98 -2.36
CA SER A 60 -5.86 -20.08 -2.89
C SER A 60 -5.63 -19.99 -4.39
N ILE A 61 -4.67 -20.78 -4.89
CA ILE A 61 -4.49 -21.06 -6.30
C ILE A 61 -4.46 -22.57 -6.53
N THR A 62 -4.68 -22.99 -7.77
CA THR A 62 -4.42 -24.37 -8.19
C THR A 62 -3.15 -24.40 -9.04
N PHE A 63 -2.21 -25.26 -8.67
CA PHE A 63 -0.95 -25.46 -9.38
C PHE A 63 -0.78 -26.94 -9.76
N PRO A 64 -0.27 -27.27 -10.96
CA PRO A 64 0.01 -28.65 -11.36
C PRO A 64 0.89 -29.39 -10.35
N LEU A 65 0.60 -30.68 -10.14
CA LEU A 65 1.27 -31.58 -9.18
C LEU A 65 1.06 -31.25 -7.68
N LEU A 66 0.93 -29.97 -7.34
CA LEU A 66 0.77 -29.51 -5.96
C LEU A 66 -0.69 -29.32 -5.54
N GLY A 67 -1.60 -29.19 -6.51
CA GLY A 67 -3.01 -28.98 -6.25
C GLY A 67 -3.27 -27.59 -5.68
N LYS A 68 -4.03 -27.53 -4.59
CA LYS A 68 -4.48 -26.27 -3.98
C LYS A 68 -3.43 -25.71 -3.01
N LEU A 69 -3.02 -24.46 -3.21
CA LEU A 69 -2.05 -23.75 -2.37
C LEU A 69 -2.67 -22.45 -1.83
N ASN A 70 -2.48 -22.14 -0.55
CA ASN A 70 -2.93 -20.88 0.04
C ASN A 70 -1.85 -19.81 -0.17
N VAL A 71 -2.20 -18.69 -0.78
CA VAL A 71 -1.19 -17.70 -1.20
C VAL A 71 -1.45 -16.29 -0.68
N VAL A 72 -2.67 -16.02 -0.20
CA VAL A 72 -3.00 -14.69 0.34
C VAL A 72 -2.12 -14.35 1.53
N GLY A 73 -1.59 -13.12 1.52
CA GLY A 73 -0.69 -12.63 2.55
C GLY A 73 0.79 -12.95 2.28
N LEU A 74 1.11 -13.88 1.37
CA LEU A 74 2.48 -14.14 0.97
C LEU A 74 2.99 -13.04 0.05
N THR A 75 4.29 -12.76 0.10
CA THR A 75 4.98 -12.06 -0.98
C THR A 75 5.21 -13.00 -2.17
N VAL A 76 5.57 -12.43 -3.32
CA VAL A 76 5.91 -13.20 -4.51
C VAL A 76 7.07 -14.16 -4.24
N GLN A 77 8.08 -13.71 -3.49
CA GLN A 77 9.30 -14.46 -3.16
C GLN A 77 9.02 -15.56 -2.13
N GLU A 78 8.12 -15.31 -1.18
CA GLU A 78 7.63 -16.32 -0.24
C GLU A 78 6.92 -17.44 -1.01
N LEU A 79 6.03 -17.09 -1.95
CA LEU A 79 5.33 -18.07 -2.79
C LEU A 79 6.28 -18.86 -3.70
N GLU A 80 7.26 -18.22 -4.32
CA GLU A 80 8.30 -18.90 -5.12
C GLU A 80 9.04 -19.95 -4.30
N THR A 81 9.42 -19.58 -3.06
CA THR A 81 10.14 -20.47 -2.14
C THR A 81 9.26 -21.64 -1.70
N GLU A 82 7.98 -21.40 -1.44
CA GLU A 82 7.03 -22.45 -1.06
C GLU A 82 6.82 -23.45 -2.20
N ILE A 83 6.50 -22.97 -3.41
CA ILE A 83 6.31 -23.83 -4.59
C ILE A 83 7.58 -24.62 -4.89
N LYS A 84 8.76 -23.97 -4.83
CA LYS A 84 10.04 -24.64 -5.01
C LYS A 84 10.21 -25.80 -4.02
N THR A 85 9.99 -25.54 -2.73
CA THR A 85 10.16 -26.53 -1.67
C THR A 85 9.23 -27.72 -1.87
N LEU A 86 7.98 -27.46 -2.26
CA LEU A 86 6.98 -28.51 -2.52
C LEU A 86 7.30 -29.33 -3.77
N LEU A 87 7.81 -28.70 -4.83
CA LEU A 87 8.25 -29.40 -6.04
C LEU A 87 9.49 -30.26 -5.81
N GLU A 88 10.48 -29.73 -5.09
CA GLU A 88 11.74 -30.43 -4.80
C GLU A 88 11.57 -31.64 -3.87
N LYS A 89 10.46 -31.69 -3.14
CA LYS A 89 10.17 -32.79 -2.22
C LYS A 89 9.85 -34.09 -2.95
N ASP A 90 8.97 -34.03 -3.94
CA ASP A 90 8.36 -35.24 -4.54
C ASP A 90 8.45 -35.29 -6.07
N TYR A 91 8.83 -34.21 -6.76
CA TYR A 91 8.68 -34.09 -8.22
C TYR A 91 9.94 -33.69 -8.98
N LEU A 92 10.73 -32.74 -8.50
CA LEU A 92 11.86 -32.14 -9.22
C LEU A 92 13.14 -32.14 -8.38
N VAL A 93 14.29 -31.94 -9.03
CA VAL A 93 15.57 -31.68 -8.37
C VAL A 93 16.02 -30.28 -8.76
N SER A 94 16.29 -29.41 -7.78
CA SER A 94 16.73 -28.02 -8.01
C SER A 94 15.73 -27.19 -8.83
N ALA A 95 14.49 -27.07 -8.36
CA ALA A 95 13.46 -26.31 -9.05
C ALA A 95 13.76 -24.81 -9.03
N GLN A 96 13.61 -24.16 -10.18
CA GLN A 96 13.69 -22.70 -10.31
C GLN A 96 12.30 -22.19 -10.69
N VAL A 97 11.64 -21.54 -9.73
CA VAL A 97 10.28 -21.03 -9.85
C VAL A 97 10.34 -19.52 -9.97
N LEU A 98 9.55 -18.97 -10.88
CA LEU A 98 9.41 -17.53 -11.09
C LEU A 98 7.93 -17.19 -11.14
N VAL A 99 7.51 -16.26 -10.29
CA VAL A 99 6.13 -15.81 -10.14
C VAL A 99 6.04 -14.34 -10.56
N PHE A 100 5.07 -14.03 -11.42
CA PHE A 100 4.72 -12.68 -11.80
C PHE A 100 3.26 -12.40 -11.50
N ILE A 101 2.97 -11.20 -10.98
CA ILE A 101 1.61 -10.70 -10.87
C ILE A 101 1.29 -10.02 -12.21
N GLU A 102 0.35 -10.59 -12.96
CA GLU A 102 -0.10 -10.02 -14.24
C GLU A 102 -1.24 -9.02 -14.05
N GLU A 103 -2.12 -9.27 -13.07
CA GLU A 103 -3.20 -8.35 -12.70
C GLU A 103 -3.24 -8.28 -11.17
N TYR A 104 -3.10 -7.08 -10.62
CA TYR A 104 -3.24 -6.84 -9.19
C TYR A 104 -4.71 -6.78 -8.79
N HIS A 105 -5.00 -7.06 -7.52
CA HIS A 105 -6.29 -6.75 -6.92
C HIS A 105 -6.62 -5.27 -7.18
N PRO A 106 -7.78 -4.97 -7.80
CA PRO A 106 -8.12 -3.60 -8.15
C PRO A 106 -8.26 -2.77 -6.89
N LYS A 107 -7.37 -1.81 -6.70
CA LYS A 107 -7.50 -0.79 -5.66
C LYS A 107 -8.58 0.20 -6.11
N GLN A 108 -9.63 0.38 -5.33
CA GLN A 108 -10.74 1.27 -5.70
C GLN A 108 -11.16 2.15 -4.53
N VAL A 109 -11.61 3.37 -4.85
CA VAL A 109 -12.30 4.26 -3.90
C VAL A 109 -13.70 4.54 -4.37
N SER A 110 -14.63 4.74 -3.44
CA SER A 110 -16.00 5.14 -3.75
C SER A 110 -16.19 6.62 -3.45
N VAL A 111 -16.57 7.41 -4.44
CA VAL A 111 -16.91 8.83 -4.26
C VAL A 111 -18.42 9.01 -4.41
N VAL A 112 -19.07 9.55 -3.38
CA VAL A 112 -20.53 9.65 -3.29
C VAL A 112 -20.97 10.99 -2.70
N GLY A 113 -22.22 11.36 -2.98
CA GLY A 113 -22.82 12.63 -2.55
C GLY A 113 -22.67 13.72 -3.61
N GLU A 114 -22.43 14.95 -3.16
CA GLU A 114 -22.43 16.16 -4.00
C GLU A 114 -21.15 16.35 -4.83
N VAL A 115 -20.96 15.42 -5.78
CA VAL A 115 -19.94 15.47 -6.84
C VAL A 115 -20.57 15.31 -8.22
N SER A 116 -19.87 15.73 -9.27
CA SER A 116 -20.39 15.74 -10.64
C SER A 116 -20.75 14.32 -11.14
N ALA A 117 -19.92 13.33 -10.82
CA ALA A 117 -20.11 11.93 -11.19
C ALA A 117 -19.82 11.02 -9.98
N PRO A 118 -20.82 10.67 -9.16
CA PRO A 118 -20.63 9.70 -8.08
C PRO A 118 -20.43 8.29 -8.63
N GLY A 119 -19.55 7.52 -8.01
CA GLY A 119 -19.20 6.17 -8.47
C GLY A 119 -17.97 5.57 -7.81
N LYS A 120 -17.54 4.42 -8.34
CA LYS A 120 -16.26 3.78 -7.99
C LYS A 120 -15.18 4.21 -8.96
N PHE A 121 -13.98 4.46 -8.45
CA PHE A 121 -12.84 4.91 -9.22
C PHE A 121 -11.62 4.05 -8.90
N ASP A 122 -10.95 3.57 -9.94
CA ASP A 122 -9.73 2.79 -9.81
C ASP A 122 -8.59 3.70 -9.34
N MET A 123 -7.86 3.24 -8.33
CA MET A 123 -6.63 3.87 -7.88
C MET A 123 -5.46 3.38 -8.75
N PRO A 124 -4.47 4.23 -9.03
CA PRO A 124 -3.24 3.77 -9.68
C PRO A 124 -2.49 2.74 -8.82
N ASP A 125 -1.91 1.73 -9.47
CA ASP A 125 -1.18 0.68 -8.75
C ASP A 125 0.15 1.19 -8.15
N GLU A 126 0.83 2.09 -8.88
CA GLU A 126 2.19 2.55 -8.60
C GLU A 126 2.27 3.84 -7.77
N LYS A 127 1.15 4.51 -7.51
CA LYS A 127 1.12 5.73 -6.71
C LYS A 127 -0.07 5.80 -5.78
N ASP A 128 0.13 6.48 -4.67
CA ASP A 128 -0.94 6.87 -3.78
C ASP A 128 -1.91 7.83 -4.49
N MET A 129 -3.17 7.78 -4.08
CA MET A 129 -4.24 8.63 -4.57
C MET A 129 -4.78 9.50 -3.43
N THR A 130 -4.85 10.82 -3.64
CA THR A 130 -5.36 11.73 -2.61
C THR A 130 -6.86 11.95 -2.70
N LEU A 131 -7.45 12.50 -1.63
CA LEU A 131 -8.86 12.92 -1.61
C LEU A 131 -9.17 13.87 -2.78
N LEU A 132 -8.33 14.87 -3.01
CA LEU A 132 -8.56 15.82 -4.11
C LEU A 132 -8.47 15.17 -5.48
N GLU A 133 -7.53 14.23 -5.69
CA GLU A 133 -7.45 13.48 -6.94
C GLU A 133 -8.71 12.65 -7.18
N ALA A 134 -9.25 11.99 -6.15
CA ALA A 134 -10.50 11.24 -6.23
C ALA A 134 -11.69 12.12 -6.62
N ILE A 135 -11.81 13.30 -6.00
CA ILE A 135 -12.88 14.24 -6.29
C ILE A 135 -12.70 14.82 -7.70
N ALA A 136 -11.47 15.06 -8.15
CA ALA A 136 -11.20 15.49 -9.52
C ALA A 136 -11.60 14.42 -10.54
N MET A 137 -11.33 13.14 -10.27
CA MET A 137 -11.78 12.01 -11.10
C MET A 137 -13.32 11.89 -11.14
N ALA A 138 -13.99 12.22 -10.03
CA ALA A 138 -15.44 12.35 -9.95
C ALA A 138 -16.00 13.63 -10.63
N GLY A 139 -15.16 14.39 -11.34
CA GLY A 139 -15.57 15.59 -12.08
C GLY A 139 -15.75 16.85 -11.22
N GLY A 140 -15.23 16.84 -9.99
CA GLY A 140 -15.31 17.94 -9.04
C GLY A 140 -16.61 17.98 -8.23
N PHE A 141 -16.70 18.98 -7.35
CA PHE A 141 -17.88 19.23 -6.52
C PHE A 141 -19.06 19.81 -7.33
N THR A 142 -20.29 19.49 -6.92
CA THR A 142 -21.47 20.22 -7.40
C THR A 142 -21.54 21.61 -6.75
N LYS A 143 -22.49 22.45 -7.20
CA LYS A 143 -22.71 23.79 -6.62
C LYS A 143 -23.30 23.74 -5.22
N ASP A 144 -23.98 22.64 -4.89
CA ASP A 144 -24.72 22.46 -3.64
C ASP A 144 -23.88 21.69 -2.60
N ALA A 145 -22.62 21.38 -2.92
CA ALA A 145 -21.71 20.67 -2.02
C ALA A 145 -21.29 21.50 -0.80
N ASP A 146 -21.40 20.92 0.40
CA ASP A 146 -20.67 21.41 1.58
C ASP A 146 -19.24 20.83 1.59
N ILE A 147 -18.39 21.49 0.81
CA ILE A 147 -16.99 21.12 0.55
C ILE A 147 -16.19 20.96 1.87
N ASN A 148 -16.48 21.74 2.91
CA ASN A 148 -15.72 21.68 4.18
C ASN A 148 -16.18 20.57 5.13
N SER A 149 -17.33 19.96 4.85
CA SER A 149 -17.86 18.82 5.59
C SER A 149 -17.61 17.49 4.87
N THR A 150 -16.72 17.48 3.88
CA THR A 150 -16.25 16.26 3.20
C THR A 150 -15.70 15.27 4.22
N ARG A 151 -16.02 13.99 4.05
CA ARG A 151 -15.62 12.92 4.96
C ARG A 151 -15.01 11.76 4.17
N VAL A 152 -13.90 11.23 4.66
CA VAL A 152 -13.40 9.91 4.28
C VAL A 152 -13.86 8.92 5.33
N ILE A 153 -14.55 7.88 4.89
CA ILE A 153 -14.99 6.77 5.72
C ILE A 153 -14.11 5.58 5.38
N ARG A 154 -13.41 5.07 6.38
CA ARG A 154 -12.46 3.97 6.28
C ARG A 154 -12.84 2.85 7.25
N ILE A 155 -12.64 1.60 6.85
CA ILE A 155 -12.73 0.45 7.74
C ILE A 155 -11.31 -0.02 8.07
N GLU A 156 -10.85 0.27 9.28
CA GLU A 156 -9.56 -0.20 9.82
C GLU A 156 -9.88 -1.23 10.91
N ASP A 157 -9.31 -2.45 10.83
CA ASP A 157 -9.51 -3.53 11.81
C ASP A 157 -10.99 -3.89 12.11
N GLY A 158 -11.86 -3.72 11.11
CA GLY A 158 -13.30 -3.95 11.24
C GLY A 158 -14.07 -2.81 11.93
N GLU A 159 -13.39 -1.74 12.35
CA GLU A 159 -13.99 -0.55 12.92
C GLU A 159 -14.11 0.57 11.87
N LYS A 160 -15.25 1.26 11.90
CA LYS A 160 -15.51 2.40 11.02
C LYS A 160 -14.85 3.66 11.59
N LYS A 161 -13.88 4.19 10.87
CA LYS A 161 -13.25 5.49 11.11
C LYS A 161 -13.83 6.54 10.16
N THR A 162 -14.04 7.76 10.65
CA THR A 162 -14.53 8.88 9.82
C THR A 162 -13.60 10.06 9.99
N ILE A 163 -12.91 10.42 8.92
CA ILE A 163 -11.94 11.51 8.85
C ILE A 163 -12.65 12.70 8.20
N LYS A 164 -12.81 13.80 8.94
CA LYS A 164 -13.38 15.04 8.39
C LYS A 164 -12.28 15.84 7.71
N VAL A 165 -12.53 16.30 6.50
CA VAL A 165 -11.56 17.06 5.71
C VAL A 165 -12.17 18.39 5.32
N ARG A 166 -11.54 19.48 5.79
CA ARG A 166 -11.87 20.84 5.40
C ARG A 166 -11.16 21.17 4.09
N VAL A 167 -11.79 20.83 2.98
CA VAL A 167 -11.14 20.90 1.66
C VAL A 167 -10.66 22.31 1.29
N LYS A 168 -11.34 23.37 1.74
CA LYS A 168 -10.89 24.75 1.49
C LYS A 168 -9.56 25.10 2.13
N ASP A 169 -9.19 24.45 3.23
CA ASP A 169 -7.87 24.64 3.82
C ASP A 169 -6.78 24.15 2.85
N ILE A 170 -7.07 23.11 2.07
CA ILE A 170 -6.15 22.58 1.06
C ILE A 170 -6.16 23.45 -0.20
N THR A 171 -7.34 23.75 -0.75
CA THR A 171 -7.47 24.40 -2.07
C THR A 171 -7.30 25.91 -2.05
N GLU A 172 -7.75 26.60 -0.99
CA GLU A 172 -7.71 28.06 -0.91
C GLU A 172 -6.50 28.54 -0.10
N LYS A 173 -6.10 27.82 0.97
CA LYS A 173 -4.95 28.21 1.82
C LYS A 173 -3.65 27.51 1.45
N GLY A 174 -3.70 26.49 0.59
CA GLY A 174 -2.53 25.76 0.11
C GLY A 174 -1.92 24.79 1.12
N GLU A 175 -2.67 24.39 2.15
CA GLU A 175 -2.24 23.44 3.19
C GLU A 175 -2.30 22.00 2.65
N LYS A 176 -1.39 21.67 1.73
CA LYS A 176 -1.35 20.39 0.99
C LYS A 176 -1.19 19.18 1.89
N GLU A 177 -0.53 19.34 3.03
CA GLU A 177 -0.35 18.30 4.04
C GLU A 177 -1.66 17.81 4.66
N LYS A 178 -2.76 18.54 4.48
CA LYS A 178 -4.11 18.13 4.90
C LYS A 178 -4.86 17.31 3.85
N ASP A 179 -4.30 17.15 2.65
CA ASP A 179 -4.87 16.28 1.63
C ASP A 179 -4.61 14.82 2.01
N ILE A 180 -5.67 14.13 2.39
CA ILE A 180 -5.58 12.77 2.92
C ILE A 180 -5.28 11.81 1.77
N THR A 181 -4.26 10.98 1.94
CA THR A 181 -4.04 9.79 1.10
C THR A 181 -5.14 8.77 1.38
N LEU A 182 -5.84 8.37 0.32
CA LEU A 182 -6.88 7.37 0.37
C LEU A 182 -6.26 5.96 0.37
N GLU A 183 -6.96 5.04 1.01
CA GLU A 183 -6.68 3.62 0.98
C GLU A 183 -7.73 2.90 0.12
N SER A 184 -7.41 1.69 -0.32
CA SER A 184 -8.38 0.86 -1.03
C SER A 184 -9.63 0.68 -0.18
N ASP A 185 -10.79 0.70 -0.85
CA ASP A 185 -12.13 0.60 -0.28
C ASP A 185 -12.58 1.80 0.57
N ASP A 186 -11.81 2.88 0.63
CA ASP A 186 -12.26 4.14 1.22
C ASP A 186 -13.52 4.68 0.53
N ILE A 187 -14.42 5.26 1.34
CA ILE A 187 -15.61 5.98 0.85
C ILE A 187 -15.44 7.47 1.12
N VAL A 188 -15.30 8.24 0.05
CA VAL A 188 -15.36 9.70 0.07
C VAL A 188 -16.82 10.13 -0.02
N PHE A 189 -17.31 10.74 1.06
CA PHE A 189 -18.66 11.28 1.13
C PHE A 189 -18.64 12.81 1.16
N VAL A 190 -19.26 13.42 0.16
CA VAL A 190 -19.47 14.87 0.08
C VAL A 190 -20.92 15.21 0.43
N PRO A 191 -21.18 15.86 1.58
CA PRO A 191 -22.54 16.26 1.95
C PRO A 191 -23.08 17.39 1.08
N GLU A 192 -24.41 17.47 1.01
CA GLU A 192 -25.14 18.65 0.55
C GLU A 192 -25.08 19.77 1.60
N SER A 193 -25.04 21.02 1.13
CA SER A 193 -25.10 22.22 1.95
C SER A 193 -26.55 22.53 2.29
N PHE A 194 -26.91 22.31 3.56
CA PHE A 194 -28.18 22.77 4.10
C PHE A 194 -28.02 24.25 4.49
N PHE A 195 -28.45 25.16 3.61
CA PHE A 195 -28.59 26.59 3.92
C PHE A 195 -29.68 26.85 4.96
#